data_AF-A0A814KMV3-F1
#
_entry.id   AF-A0A814KMV3-F1
#
_cell.length_a   1.000
_cell.length_b   1.000
_cell.length_c   1.000
_cell.angle_alpha   90.00
_cell.angle_beta   90.00
_cell.angle_gamma   90.00
#
_symmetry.space_group_name_H-M   'P 1'
#
loop_
_entity.id
_entity.type
_entity.pdbx_description
1 polymer ?
#
loop_
_entity_poly.entity_id
_entity_poly.type
_entity_poly.pdbx_seq_one_letter_code
_entity_poly.pdbx_strand_id
1 'polypeptide(L)'
;MVEIESWLDSNSWKINKRDLKKFSKYENIVERQQNRLDENEIKNIVSKCILNELGEKVYNLDLSIQLSKNISKNIRKELSDKYKFYKIIIQTFVGKMSNEKIQNLDSHSYKLYASYCFDQRTDKCLSMIQNNGQV
;
A
#
# COMPACT_ATOMS: atom_id res chain seq x y z
N MET A 1 26.86 21.89 -5.04
CA MET A 1 25.84 21.63 -6.08
C MET A 1 26.51 20.69 -7.06
N VAL A 2 26.10 19.41 -7.09
CA VAL A 2 26.69 18.43 -8.00
C VAL A 2 25.60 18.07 -9.00
N GLU A 3 25.74 18.60 -10.21
CA GLU A 3 24.91 18.26 -11.36
C GLU A 3 25.19 16.80 -11.73
N ILE A 4 24.15 15.96 -11.63
CA ILE A 4 24.14 14.64 -12.24
C ILE A 4 23.34 14.81 -13.52
N GLU A 5 23.99 15.35 -14.55
CA GLU A 5 23.44 15.36 -15.91
C GLU A 5 23.49 13.94 -16.52
N SER A 6 22.36 13.57 -17.11
CA SER A 6 22.21 12.67 -18.26
C SER A 6 23.08 11.40 -18.33
N TRP A 7 22.79 10.40 -17.50
CA TRP A 7 23.27 9.01 -17.72
C TRP A 7 22.12 8.00 -17.87
N LEU A 8 20.94 8.45 -18.27
CA LEU A 8 19.77 7.59 -18.48
C LEU A 8 19.33 7.61 -19.93
N ASP A 9 20.27 7.43 -20.85
CA ASP A 9 19.93 7.06 -22.22
C ASP A 9 19.76 5.55 -22.36
N SER A 10 18.76 5.25 -23.16
CA SER A 10 18.18 3.96 -23.50
C SER A 10 19.19 2.86 -23.87
N ASN A 11 18.84 1.65 -23.43
CA ASN A 11 19.29 0.33 -23.91
C ASN A 11 20.46 -0.35 -23.18
N SER A 12 20.10 -1.47 -22.55
CA SER A 12 20.93 -2.60 -22.09
C SER A 12 21.98 -2.34 -21.00
N TRP A 13 21.69 -2.79 -19.78
CA TRP A 13 22.75 -3.08 -18.80
C TRP A 13 22.58 -4.49 -18.24
N LYS A 14 23.40 -5.42 -18.75
CA LYS A 14 23.84 -6.57 -17.94
C LYS A 14 24.92 -6.04 -17.00
N ILE A 15 24.54 -5.64 -15.79
CA ILE A 15 25.48 -5.21 -14.75
C ILE A 15 26.37 -6.40 -14.39
N ASN A 16 27.69 -6.23 -14.48
CA ASN A 16 28.66 -7.26 -14.16
C ASN A 16 28.72 -7.47 -12.63
N LYS A 17 28.55 -8.71 -12.16
CA LYS A 17 28.45 -9.05 -10.72
C LYS A 17 29.68 -8.61 -9.89
N ARG A 18 30.83 -8.36 -10.52
CA ARG A 18 32.05 -7.88 -9.85
C ARG A 18 31.95 -6.42 -9.39
N ASP A 19 31.16 -5.58 -10.07
CA ASP A 19 31.07 -4.15 -9.77
C ASP A 19 30.06 -3.85 -8.63
N LEU A 20 29.14 -4.78 -8.35
CA LEU A 20 28.15 -4.65 -7.25
C LEU A 20 28.80 -4.54 -5.86
N LYS A 21 29.95 -5.21 -5.64
CA LYS A 21 30.62 -5.25 -4.33
C LYS A 21 31.16 -3.90 -3.82
N LYS A 22 31.39 -2.92 -4.71
CA LYS A 22 31.81 -1.56 -4.31
C LYS A 22 30.65 -0.64 -3.92
N PHE A 23 29.41 -1.12 -4.06
CA PHE A 23 28.23 -0.29 -4.07
C PHE A 23 27.08 -0.90 -3.25
N SER A 24 27.30 -1.24 -1.98
CA SER A 24 26.20 -1.66 -1.08
C SER A 24 25.06 -0.64 -1.02
N LYS A 25 25.37 0.65 -1.24
CA LYS A 25 24.38 1.73 -1.37
C LYS A 25 23.54 1.65 -2.66
N TYR A 26 24.10 1.11 -3.75
CA TYR A 26 23.40 0.98 -5.03
C TYR A 26 22.79 -0.40 -5.24
N GLU A 27 23.22 -1.45 -4.53
CA GLU A 27 22.53 -2.75 -4.50
C GLU A 27 21.06 -2.55 -4.11
N ASN A 28 20.79 -1.75 -3.07
CA ASN A 28 19.42 -1.41 -2.68
C ASN A 28 18.65 -0.60 -3.74
N ILE A 29 19.32 0.23 -4.54
CA ILE A 29 18.67 1.04 -5.59
C ILE A 29 18.33 0.16 -6.79
N VAL A 30 19.27 -0.67 -7.25
CA VAL A 30 19.08 -1.61 -8.36
C VAL A 30 18.03 -2.67 -7.98
N GLU A 31 18.06 -3.21 -6.77
CA GLU A 31 17.05 -4.16 -6.30
C GLU A 31 15.68 -3.50 -6.08
N ARG A 32 15.61 -2.22 -5.69
CA ARG A 32 14.33 -1.46 -5.68
C ARG A 32 13.78 -1.23 -7.09
N GLN A 33 14.64 -0.99 -8.07
CA GLN A 33 14.23 -0.83 -9.47
C GLN A 33 13.77 -2.16 -10.07
N GLN A 34 14.40 -3.27 -9.70
CA GLN A 34 13.98 -4.62 -10.10
C GLN A 34 12.72 -5.08 -9.36
N ASN A 35 12.56 -4.74 -8.08
CA ASN A 35 11.35 -4.92 -7.27
C ASN A 35 10.54 -3.63 -7.21
N ARG A 36 10.19 -3.10 -8.38
CA ARG A 36 9.33 -1.93 -8.46
C ARG A 36 7.98 -2.26 -7.80
N LEU A 37 7.41 -1.30 -7.09
CA LEU A 37 6.09 -1.45 -6.49
C LEU A 37 5.05 -1.70 -7.59
N ASP A 38 4.48 -2.91 -7.61
CA ASP A 38 3.35 -3.25 -8.46
C ASP A 38 2.05 -2.91 -7.72
N GLU A 39 1.38 -1.86 -8.17
CA GLU A 39 0.16 -1.36 -7.52
C GLU A 39 -0.99 -2.37 -7.57
N ASN A 40 -1.11 -3.14 -8.66
CA ASN A 40 -2.19 -4.11 -8.83
C ASN A 40 -1.97 -5.30 -7.90
N GLU A 41 -0.73 -5.75 -7.80
CA GLU A 41 -0.38 -6.80 -6.85
C GLU A 41 -0.63 -6.37 -5.40
N ILE A 42 -0.17 -5.17 -5.01
CA ILE A 42 -0.41 -4.65 -3.65
C ILE A 42 -1.91 -4.57 -3.37
N LYS A 43 -2.70 -4.03 -4.31
CA LYS A 43 -4.17 -4.00 -4.18
C LYS A 43 -4.77 -5.39 -4.00
N ASN A 44 -4.30 -6.39 -4.74
CA ASN A 44 -4.78 -7.77 -4.61
C ASN A 44 -4.46 -8.37 -3.23
N ILE A 45 -3.24 -8.16 -2.71
CA ILE A 45 -2.84 -8.59 -1.37
C ILE A 45 -3.71 -7.92 -0.31
N VAL A 46 -3.91 -6.61 -0.41
CA VAL A 46 -4.74 -5.83 0.52
C VAL A 46 -6.19 -6.31 0.47
N SER A 47 -6.77 -6.51 -0.72
CA SER A 47 -8.14 -7.00 -0.89
C SER A 47 -8.33 -8.37 -0.27
N LYS A 48 -7.38 -9.29 -0.50
CA LYS A 48 -7.40 -10.62 0.11
C LYS A 48 -7.34 -10.55 1.65
N CYS A 49 -6.47 -9.72 2.20
CA CYS A 49 -6.36 -9.52 3.64
C CYS A 49 -7.65 -8.95 4.25
N ILE A 50 -8.27 -7.98 3.57
CA ILE A 50 -9.55 -7.39 3.98
C ILE A 50 -10.66 -8.43 3.96
N LEU A 51 -10.84 -9.16 2.85
CA LEU A 51 -11.90 -10.15 2.70
C LEU A 51 -11.79 -11.30 3.71
N ASN A 52 -10.56 -11.80 3.94
CA ASN A 52 -10.30 -12.87 4.91
C ASN A 52 -10.66 -12.47 6.34
N GLU A 53 -10.43 -11.20 6.71
CA GLU A 53 -10.74 -10.71 8.05
C GLU A 53 -12.21 -10.30 8.19
N LEU A 54 -12.80 -9.70 7.16
CA LEU A 54 -14.17 -9.22 7.21
C LEU A 54 -15.20 -10.35 7.23
N GLY A 55 -15.11 -11.33 6.32
CA GLY A 55 -16.08 -12.43 6.22
C GLY A 55 -17.55 -11.96 6.28
N GLU A 56 -18.40 -12.73 6.96
CA GLU A 56 -19.82 -12.40 7.21
C GLU A 56 -20.04 -11.64 8.53
N LYS A 57 -19.00 -11.02 9.10
CA LYS A 57 -19.08 -10.39 10.42
C LYS A 57 -19.94 -9.13 10.40
N VAL A 58 -20.86 -9.04 11.36
CA VAL A 58 -21.68 -7.84 11.59
C VAL A 58 -20.87 -6.81 12.36
N TYR A 59 -20.99 -5.53 11.97
CA TYR A 59 -20.28 -4.44 12.63
C TYR A 59 -20.61 -4.34 14.12
N ASN A 60 -19.55 -4.28 14.93
CA ASN A 60 -19.54 -3.87 16.33
C ASN A 60 -18.28 -3.02 16.55
N LEU A 61 -18.33 -2.03 17.46
CA LEU A 61 -17.20 -1.14 17.74
C LEU A 61 -15.93 -1.88 18.19
N ASP A 62 -16.04 -2.84 19.12
CA ASP A 62 -14.88 -3.59 19.60
C ASP A 62 -14.30 -4.46 18.48
N LEU A 63 -15.20 -5.04 17.69
CA LEU A 63 -14.83 -5.84 16.53
C LEU A 63 -14.15 -4.98 15.45
N SER A 64 -14.60 -3.75 15.21
CA SER A 64 -14.01 -2.87 14.19
C SER A 64 -12.57 -2.47 14.55
N ILE A 65 -12.30 -2.24 15.83
CA ILE A 65 -10.94 -1.99 16.34
C ILE A 65 -10.05 -3.22 16.13
N GLN A 66 -10.56 -4.42 16.46
CA GLN A 66 -9.83 -5.67 16.25
C GLN A 66 -9.57 -5.94 14.77
N LEU A 67 -10.58 -5.78 13.91
CA LEU A 67 -10.47 -5.95 12.47
C LEU A 67 -9.43 -5.00 11.88
N SER A 68 -9.46 -3.71 12.24
CA SER A 68 -8.47 -2.73 11.76
C SER A 68 -7.04 -3.17 12.11
N LYS A 69 -6.80 -3.60 13.35
CA LYS A 69 -5.50 -4.10 13.81
C LYS A 69 -5.07 -5.37 13.06
N ASN A 70 -5.96 -6.34 12.91
CA ASN A 70 -5.66 -7.61 12.25
C ASN A 70 -5.37 -7.42 10.76
N ILE A 71 -6.21 -6.65 10.05
CA ILE A 71 -6.01 -6.31 8.64
C ILE A 71 -4.65 -5.63 8.46
N SER A 72 -4.33 -4.60 9.25
CA SER A 72 -3.04 -3.93 9.21
C SER A 72 -1.87 -4.88 9.44
N LYS A 73 -1.99 -5.80 10.41
CA LYS A 73 -0.96 -6.80 10.74
C LYS A 73 -0.76 -7.78 9.59
N ASN A 74 -1.83 -8.28 9.00
CA ASN A 74 -1.78 -9.26 7.90
C ASN A 74 -1.20 -8.64 6.63
N ILE A 75 -1.64 -7.43 6.27
CA ILE A 75 -1.06 -6.69 5.13
C ILE A 75 0.43 -6.48 5.35
N ARG A 76 0.84 -6.04 6.55
CA ARG A 76 2.26 -5.86 6.85
C ARG A 76 3.04 -7.15 6.67
N LYS A 77 2.52 -8.27 7.18
CA LYS A 77 3.18 -9.57 7.08
C LYS A 77 3.39 -9.98 5.60
N GLU A 78 2.35 -9.94 4.79
CA GLU A 78 2.40 -10.33 3.38
C GLU A 78 3.33 -9.42 2.55
N LEU A 79 3.34 -8.12 2.84
CA LEU A 79 4.16 -7.17 2.09
C LEU A 79 5.62 -7.10 2.57
N SER A 80 5.91 -7.39 3.84
CA SER A 80 7.26 -7.18 4.41
C SER A 80 8.33 -8.07 3.77
N ASP A 81 7.99 -9.33 3.48
CA ASP A 81 8.94 -10.27 2.87
C ASP A 81 9.22 -9.89 1.41
N LYS A 82 8.18 -9.46 0.70
CA LYS A 82 8.25 -9.12 -0.73
C LYS A 82 8.86 -7.75 -1.00
N TYR A 83 8.56 -6.76 -0.16
CA TYR A 83 9.00 -5.38 -0.32
C TYR A 83 9.95 -4.97 0.81
N LYS A 84 10.87 -5.85 1.21
CA LYS A 84 11.80 -5.68 2.34
C LYS A 84 12.66 -4.41 2.30
N PHE A 85 12.83 -3.79 1.13
CA PHE A 85 13.59 -2.56 0.95
C PHE A 85 12.76 -1.28 1.08
N TYR A 86 11.45 -1.40 1.21
CA TYR A 86 10.53 -0.30 1.36
C TYR A 86 10.10 -0.17 2.82
N LYS A 87 9.96 1.06 3.30
CA LYS A 87 9.30 1.34 4.57
C LYS A 87 7.80 1.34 4.32
N ILE A 88 7.11 0.31 4.81
CA ILE A 88 5.67 0.13 4.59
C ILE A 88 4.89 0.82 5.72
N ILE A 89 4.07 1.80 5.34
CA ILE A 89 3.14 2.49 6.25
C ILE A 89 1.73 2.08 5.87
N ILE A 90 0.94 1.62 6.85
CA ILE A 90 -0.43 1.13 6.65
C ILE A 90 -1.33 1.87 7.62
N GLN A 91 -2.43 2.40 7.11
CA GLN A 91 -3.50 2.98 7.90
C GLN A 91 -4.82 2.32 7.49
N THR A 92 -5.54 1.78 8.47
CA THR A 92 -6.79 1.05 8.24
C THR A 92 -7.92 1.67 9.04
N PHE A 93 -9.05 1.90 8.36
CA PHE A 93 -10.28 2.38 8.96
C PHE A 93 -11.37 1.32 8.72
N VAL A 94 -12.09 0.96 9.78
CA VAL A 94 -13.24 0.05 9.71
C VAL A 94 -14.41 0.76 10.35
N GLY A 95 -15.52 0.87 9.62
CA GLY A 95 -16.70 1.61 10.04
C GLY A 95 -17.97 0.98 9.49
N LYS A 96 -19.10 1.35 10.09
CA LYS A 96 -20.42 1.02 9.55
C LYS A 96 -20.83 2.10 8.55
N MET A 97 -21.14 1.71 7.32
CA MET A 97 -21.91 2.57 6.43
C MET A 97 -23.39 2.50 6.85
N SER A 98 -23.99 3.62 7.25
CA SER A 98 -25.44 3.69 7.39
C SER A 98 -26.05 4.01 6.02
N ASN A 99 -26.64 3.00 5.38
CA ASN A 99 -27.58 3.19 4.29
C ASN A 99 -28.99 3.28 4.88
N GLU A 100 -29.24 4.27 5.73
CA GLU A 100 -30.62 4.56 6.08
C GLU A 100 -31.27 5.22 4.86
N LYS A 101 -32.34 4.60 4.34
CA LYS A 101 -33.31 5.21 3.42
C LYS A 101 -34.04 6.37 4.12
N ILE A 102 -33.31 7.37 4.61
CA ILE A 102 -33.87 8.63 5.07
C ILE A 102 -33.83 9.55 3.86
N GLN A 103 -34.98 9.70 3.22
CA GLN A 103 -35.21 10.52 2.03
C GLN A 103 -34.96 12.02 2.23
N ASN A 104 -34.26 12.50 3.28
CA ASN A 104 -34.14 13.94 3.54
C ASN A 104 -32.92 14.44 4.34
N LEU A 105 -31.88 13.63 4.59
CA LEU A 105 -30.68 14.14 5.26
C LEU A 105 -29.42 13.57 4.61
N ASP A 106 -28.46 14.46 4.35
CA ASP A 106 -27.17 14.22 3.72
C ASP A 106 -26.60 12.86 4.16
N SER A 107 -26.58 11.90 3.22
CA SER A 107 -25.92 10.63 3.41
C SER A 107 -24.49 10.89 3.87
N HIS A 108 -24.06 10.19 4.92
CA HIS A 108 -22.78 10.45 5.59
C HIS A 108 -21.61 10.21 4.62
N SER A 109 -21.16 11.27 3.96
CA SER A 109 -20.04 11.21 3.02
C SER A 109 -18.73 11.30 3.80
N TYR A 110 -18.12 10.14 4.07
CA TYR A 110 -16.77 10.11 4.62
C TYR A 110 -15.77 10.49 3.53
N LYS A 111 -15.11 11.65 3.69
CA LYS A 111 -13.98 12.06 2.83
C LYS A 111 -12.69 11.93 3.62
N LEU A 112 -11.80 11.05 3.16
CA LEU A 112 -10.45 10.91 3.68
C LEU A 112 -9.49 11.67 2.76
N TYR A 113 -8.84 12.71 3.29
CA TYR A 113 -7.78 13.43 2.61
C TYR A 113 -6.45 13.10 3.26
N ALA A 114 -5.45 12.79 2.45
CA ALA A 114 -4.09 12.64 2.91
C ALA A 114 -3.13 13.32 1.93
N SER A 115 -2.21 14.11 2.46
CA SER A 115 -1.15 14.77 1.71
C SER A 115 0.19 14.24 2.18
N TYR A 116 1.09 13.97 1.25
CA TYR A 116 2.39 13.38 1.53
C TYR A 116 3.46 14.05 0.69
N CYS A 117 4.66 14.17 1.26
CA CYS A 117 5.87 14.53 0.52
C CYS A 117 6.73 13.27 0.36
N PHE A 118 6.79 12.72 -0.85
CA PHE A 118 7.59 11.53 -1.17
C PHE A 118 8.18 11.63 -2.59
N ASP A 119 9.22 10.84 -2.88
CA ASP A 119 9.81 10.80 -4.23
C ASP A 119 8.91 9.97 -5.15
N GLN A 120 8.25 10.62 -6.11
CA GLN A 120 7.31 9.97 -7.04
C GLN A 120 7.95 8.88 -7.92
N ARG A 121 9.28 8.84 -8.03
CA ARG A 121 10.00 7.82 -8.80
C ARG A 121 10.11 6.49 -8.05
N THR A 122 10.18 6.54 -6.72
CA THR A 122 10.47 5.36 -5.87
C THR A 122 9.34 5.03 -4.91
N ASP A 123 8.56 6.02 -4.50
CA ASP A 123 7.56 5.89 -3.46
C ASP A 123 6.15 5.89 -4.06
N LYS A 124 5.23 5.19 -3.39
CA LYS A 124 3.83 5.09 -3.80
C LYS A 124 2.90 5.24 -2.60
N CYS A 125 1.80 5.95 -2.83
CA CYS A 125 0.66 5.98 -1.94
C CYS A 125 -0.51 5.29 -2.63
N LEU A 126 -1.09 4.29 -1.96
CA LEU A 126 -2.23 3.54 -2.46
C LEU A 126 -3.37 3.63 -1.46
N SER A 127 -4.58 3.88 -1.97
CA SER A 127 -5.81 3.90 -1.18
C SER A 127 -6.81 2.91 -1.76
N MET A 128 -7.56 2.25 -0.89
CA MET A 128 -8.59 1.31 -1.31
C MET A 128 -9.76 1.35 -0.32
N ILE A 129 -10.97 1.20 -0.85
CA ILE A 129 -12.22 1.16 -0.10
C ILE A 129 -12.94 -0.12 -0.50
N GLN A 130 -13.38 -0.90 0.49
CA GLN A 130 -14.11 -2.15 0.30
C GLN A 130 -15.35 -2.13 1.20
N ASN A 131 -16.51 -2.42 0.61
CA ASN A 131 -17.78 -2.59 1.34
C ASN A 131 -18.19 -4.06 1.27
N ASN A 132 -18.74 -4.59 2.37
CA ASN A 132 -19.19 -5.99 2.45
C ASN A 132 -20.56 -6.26 1.81
N GLY A 133 -21.22 -5.26 1.22
CA GLY A 133 -22.48 -5.43 0.49
C GLY A 133 -23.69 -5.87 1.34
N GLN A 134 -23.54 -6.06 2.65
CA GLN A 134 -24.66 -6.36 3.55
C GLN A 134 -25.49 -5.08 3.74
N VAL A 135 -26.63 -5.03 3.05
CA VAL A 135 -27.71 -4.05 3.24
C VAL A 135 -28.68 -4.58 4.29
#